data_AF-A0A3Q8VI23-F1
#
_entry.id   AF-A0A3Q8VI23-F1
#
_cell.length_a   1.000
_cell.length_b   1.000
_cell.length_c   1.000
_cell.angle_alpha   90.00
_cell.angle_beta   90.00
_cell.angle_gamma   90.00
#
_symmetry.space_group_name_H-M   'P 1'
#
loop_
_entity.id
_entity.type
_entity.pdbx_description
1 polymer ?
#
loop_
_entity_poly.entity_id
_entity_poly.type
_entity_poly.pdbx_seq_one_letter_code
_entity_poly.pdbx_strand_id
1 'polypeptide(L)'
;MSLLNDMQAFELAGDAANRDHYTIGSATAVIGDAGTVIIVEAGDTLDRSSVRSTAEVRLLGPAPMPVGQRLVGQPGEWGAADMRLPVHLAVRVPEGLVYLGTGSVSRSATELRPGDTERVLTECVFRLGTPLSRPDLDRIRPPLPPPALPGLEWLSNVNGDRATALAQFVTGWYPAESETVEPPSVVAPHLDPPEALRQFYRLAQHRPRCLGVQNRVLPLSQLHADANGEMLVFGEENQGGFVWSLRLTLDGPGADPTVWFRECDESAIAEQEPLSGFLLQFSLFEASMGADYVAHSLQLTARQTDRLTEDLLPVPLRPFWPAAPTRFYTAPGLVLHVTDEGGDNGFGAWAGATHRSALTPLADAVEWEHFDG
;
A
#
# COMPACT_ATOMS: atom_id res chain seq x y z
N MET A 1 3.97 17.26 23.66
CA MET A 1 4.57 18.00 22.53
C MET A 1 4.52 19.49 22.77
N SER A 2 5.50 20.26 22.29
CA SER A 2 5.56 21.73 22.44
C SER A 2 4.79 22.42 21.31
N LEU A 3 4.05 23.47 21.64
CA LEU A 3 3.39 24.35 20.67
C LEU A 3 4.35 25.50 20.34
N LEU A 4 4.64 25.69 19.06
CA LEU A 4 5.46 26.75 18.51
C LEU A 4 4.62 27.68 17.63
N ASN A 5 5.04 28.93 17.49
CA ASN A 5 4.65 29.76 16.36
C ASN A 5 5.62 29.58 15.18
N ASP A 6 5.28 30.13 14.02
CA ASP A 6 6.10 30.01 12.80
C ASP A 6 7.54 30.53 13.02
N MET A 7 7.73 31.66 13.72
CA MET A 7 9.07 32.20 13.96
C MET A 7 9.93 31.26 14.81
N GLN A 8 9.37 30.73 15.90
CA GLN A 8 10.05 29.79 16.79
C GLN A 8 10.40 28.49 16.07
N ALA A 9 9.54 28.01 15.17
CA ALA A 9 9.85 26.85 14.34
C ALA A 9 10.98 27.17 13.36
N PHE A 10 10.95 28.33 12.70
CA PHE A 10 11.98 28.72 11.73
C PHE A 10 13.34 28.99 12.39
N GLU A 11 13.38 29.41 13.66
CA GLU A 11 14.62 29.54 14.44
C GLU A 11 15.39 28.23 14.56
N LEU A 12 14.73 27.07 14.45
CA LEU A 12 15.40 25.77 14.41
C LEU A 12 16.23 25.57 13.13
N ALA A 13 15.97 26.32 12.06
CA ALA A 13 16.75 26.27 10.82
C ALA A 13 17.99 27.17 10.83
N GLY A 14 18.18 28.03 11.84
CA GLY A 14 19.34 28.94 11.93
C GLY A 14 18.95 30.40 11.91
N ASP A 15 19.81 31.33 11.49
CA ASP A 15 19.50 32.77 11.49
C ASP A 15 18.63 33.20 10.30
N ALA A 16 17.73 34.16 10.49
CA ALA A 16 16.78 34.60 9.45
C ALA A 16 17.44 35.09 8.15
N ALA A 17 18.67 35.60 8.21
CA ALA A 17 19.43 36.03 7.03
C ALA A 17 19.93 34.86 6.16
N ASN A 18 19.97 33.65 6.71
CA ASN A 18 20.53 32.44 6.08
C ASN A 18 19.46 31.37 5.82
N ARG A 19 18.17 31.73 5.87
CA ARG A 19 17.06 30.80 5.65
C ARG A 19 16.44 30.99 4.28
N ASP A 20 16.29 29.87 3.57
CA ASP A 20 15.51 29.79 2.34
C ASP A 20 14.19 29.06 2.58
N HIS A 21 13.12 29.54 1.95
CA HIS A 21 11.77 29.00 2.08
C HIS A 21 11.31 28.32 0.79
N TYR A 22 10.77 27.12 0.92
CA TYR A 22 10.30 26.31 -0.19
C TYR A 22 8.93 25.71 0.11
N THR A 23 8.12 25.58 -0.94
CA THR A 23 6.86 24.82 -0.90
C THR A 23 7.05 23.48 -1.59
N ILE A 24 6.53 22.41 -0.98
CA ILE A 24 6.63 21.03 -1.48
C ILE A 24 5.25 20.39 -1.37
N GLY A 25 4.50 20.40 -2.47
CA GLY A 25 3.08 20.05 -2.42
C GLY A 25 2.34 20.92 -1.39
N SER A 26 1.80 20.29 -0.35
CA SER A 26 1.14 20.96 0.78
C SER A 26 2.05 21.36 1.94
N ALA A 27 3.34 20.98 1.91
CA ALA A 27 4.27 21.23 2.99
C ALA A 27 5.12 22.48 2.76
N THR A 28 5.61 23.04 3.86
CA THR A 28 6.64 24.09 3.85
C THR A 28 7.97 23.51 4.30
N ALA A 29 9.05 23.80 3.59
CA ALA A 29 10.41 23.51 3.99
C ALA A 29 11.19 24.81 4.19
N VAL A 30 11.87 24.94 5.32
CA VAL A 30 12.81 26.03 5.61
C VAL A 30 14.19 25.44 5.79
N ILE A 31 15.13 25.84 4.95
CA ILE A 31 16.51 25.35 4.97
C ILE A 31 17.38 26.48 5.46
N GLY A 32 18.23 26.21 6.45
CA GLY A 32 19.29 27.12 6.86
C GLY A 32 20.53 26.40 7.37
N ASP A 33 21.43 27.17 7.95
CA ASP A 33 22.76 26.74 8.39
C ASP A 33 22.73 25.85 9.66
N ALA A 34 21.68 25.95 10.49
CA ALA A 34 21.54 25.10 11.67
C ALA A 34 20.73 23.82 11.42
N GLY A 35 19.90 23.78 10.38
CA GLY A 35 18.97 22.67 10.17
C GLY A 35 18.02 22.85 9.00
N THR A 36 17.09 21.90 8.88
CA THR A 36 15.93 21.99 7.99
C THR A 36 14.68 21.84 8.82
N VAL A 37 13.67 22.68 8.59
CA VAL A 37 12.35 22.56 9.23
C VAL A 37 11.34 22.19 8.16
N ILE A 38 10.68 21.04 8.33
CA ILE A 38 9.56 20.63 7.49
C ILE A 38 8.27 20.79 8.30
N ILE A 39 7.34 21.55 7.75
CA ILE A 39 6.01 21.76 8.30
C ILE A 39 5.00 21.09 7.38
N VAL A 40 4.25 20.14 7.93
CA VAL A 40 3.13 19.49 7.23
C VAL A 40 1.79 19.90 7.85
N GLU A 41 0.69 19.64 7.16
CA GLU A 41 -0.65 19.92 7.66
C GLU A 41 -1.18 18.76 8.52
N ALA A 42 -2.00 19.08 9.51
CA ALA A 42 -2.76 18.11 10.27
C ALA A 42 -3.84 17.41 9.41
N GLY A 43 -4.28 16.24 9.89
CA GLY A 43 -5.36 15.45 9.29
C GLY A 43 -4.86 14.20 8.57
N ASP A 44 -5.79 13.54 7.89
CA ASP A 44 -5.65 12.13 7.49
C ASP A 44 -5.64 11.89 5.98
N THR A 45 -5.68 12.96 5.17
CA THR A 45 -5.73 12.78 3.71
C THR A 45 -4.37 12.38 3.16
N LEU A 46 -4.40 11.45 2.22
CA LEU A 46 -3.24 10.71 1.71
C LEU A 46 -2.59 11.38 0.50
N ASP A 47 -3.30 12.30 -0.11
CA ASP A 47 -2.93 13.09 -1.28
C ASP A 47 -2.01 14.27 -0.95
N ARG A 48 -1.67 14.44 0.34
CA ARG A 48 -0.86 15.55 0.83
C ARG A 48 0.16 15.11 1.88
N SER A 49 1.17 15.94 2.07
CA SER A 49 2.19 15.74 3.10
C SER A 49 1.55 15.77 4.48
N SER A 50 1.82 14.76 5.30
CA SER A 50 1.14 14.54 6.58
C SER A 50 1.92 13.58 7.48
N VAL A 51 1.53 13.52 8.75
CA VAL A 51 1.95 12.44 9.66
C VAL A 51 1.21 11.16 9.26
N ARG A 52 1.93 10.05 9.12
CA ARG A 52 1.40 8.76 8.64
C ARG A 52 1.13 7.76 9.74
N SER A 53 1.98 7.75 10.76
CA SER A 53 1.89 6.85 11.89
C SER A 53 2.50 7.52 13.12
N THR A 54 2.58 6.81 14.24
CA THR A 54 3.31 7.28 15.42
C THR A 54 4.79 7.52 15.13
N ALA A 55 5.37 6.87 14.13
CA ALA A 55 6.79 6.94 13.84
C ALA A 55 7.12 7.68 12.54
N GLU A 56 6.16 7.94 11.66
CA GLU A 56 6.45 8.40 10.29
C GLU A 56 5.73 9.68 9.87
N VAL A 57 6.46 10.51 9.12
CA VAL A 57 5.94 11.70 8.43
C VAL A 57 6.26 11.57 6.94
N ARG A 58 5.24 11.71 6.09
CA ARG A 58 5.38 11.62 4.64
C ARG A 58 5.32 13.01 4.02
N LEU A 59 6.29 13.29 3.16
CA LEU A 59 6.39 14.48 2.34
C LEU A 59 6.12 14.09 0.88
N LEU A 60 5.12 14.71 0.28
CA LEU A 60 4.73 14.51 -1.11
C LEU A 60 5.16 15.71 -1.96
N GLY A 61 5.87 15.40 -3.04
CA GLY A 61 6.46 16.34 -3.97
C GLY A 61 5.52 16.76 -5.11
N PRO A 62 6.09 17.39 -6.16
CA PRO A 62 7.53 17.51 -6.43
C PRO A 62 8.25 18.49 -5.48
N ALA A 63 9.41 18.11 -4.96
CA ALA A 63 10.25 19.00 -4.16
C ALA A 63 11.22 19.81 -5.04
N PRO A 64 11.43 21.11 -4.76
CA PRO A 64 12.48 21.90 -5.40
C PRO A 64 13.86 21.28 -5.19
N MET A 65 14.74 21.43 -6.19
CA MET A 65 16.08 20.82 -6.21
C MET A 65 16.90 21.09 -4.93
N PRO A 66 16.95 22.31 -4.36
CA PRO A 66 17.67 22.56 -3.10
C PRO A 66 17.17 21.69 -1.94
N VAL A 67 15.85 21.45 -1.88
CA VAL A 67 15.27 20.57 -0.85
C VAL A 67 15.62 19.11 -1.12
N GLY A 68 15.55 18.66 -2.38
CA GLY A 68 15.96 17.31 -2.75
C GLY A 68 17.41 17.01 -2.37
N GLN A 69 18.34 17.92 -2.70
CA GLN A 69 19.75 17.82 -2.33
C GLN A 69 19.94 17.81 -0.81
N ARG A 70 19.25 18.71 -0.09
CA ARG A 70 19.33 18.83 1.35
C ARG A 70 18.89 17.57 2.09
N LEU A 71 17.80 16.94 1.63
CA LEU A 71 17.19 15.79 2.32
C LEU A 71 17.84 14.45 1.92
N VAL A 72 18.17 14.29 0.64
CA VAL A 72 18.51 12.97 0.05
C VAL A 72 19.88 12.96 -0.64
N GLY A 73 20.59 14.10 -0.70
CA GLY A 73 21.80 14.31 -1.51
C GLY A 73 22.80 13.15 -1.58
N GLN A 74 23.51 13.05 -2.72
CA GLN A 74 24.38 11.93 -3.08
C GLN A 74 25.43 11.64 -1.99
N PRO A 75 25.62 10.38 -1.54
CA PRO A 75 26.57 10.02 -0.47
C PRO A 75 28.05 10.37 -0.73
N GLY A 76 28.40 10.92 -1.91
CA GLY A 76 29.79 11.21 -2.31
C GLY A 76 30.16 12.70 -2.46
N GLU A 77 29.21 13.63 -2.30
CA GLU A 77 29.50 15.09 -2.38
C GLU A 77 29.75 15.72 -1.00
N TRP A 78 29.56 14.97 0.07
CA TRP A 78 29.69 15.44 1.45
C TRP A 78 31.16 15.37 1.81
N GLY A 79 31.82 16.53 1.93
CA GLY A 79 33.16 16.59 2.49
C GLY A 79 33.15 16.03 3.92
N ALA A 80 34.31 15.61 4.43
CA ALA A 80 34.48 15.00 5.76
C ALA A 80 34.02 15.86 6.98
N ALA A 81 33.40 17.02 6.75
CA ALA A 81 32.86 17.94 7.74
C ALA A 81 31.34 18.19 7.62
N ASP A 82 30.65 17.69 6.58
CA ASP A 82 29.20 17.87 6.46
C ASP A 82 28.46 16.84 7.32
N MET A 83 28.35 17.14 8.62
CA MET A 83 27.32 16.49 9.42
C MET A 83 25.97 16.75 8.76
N ARG A 84 25.19 15.70 8.49
CA ARG A 84 23.77 15.84 8.14
C ARG A 84 23.10 16.65 9.24
N LEU A 85 22.87 17.92 8.95
CA LEU A 85 22.18 18.82 9.87
C LEU A 85 20.78 18.26 10.15
N PRO A 86 20.24 18.52 11.35
CA PRO A 86 18.97 17.96 11.78
C PRO A 86 17.81 18.38 10.87
N VAL A 87 16.90 17.44 10.62
CA VAL A 87 15.60 17.73 10.03
C VAL A 87 14.56 17.77 11.14
N HIS A 88 14.10 18.96 11.47
CA HIS A 88 13.05 19.25 12.42
C HIS A 88 11.68 19.08 11.75
N LEU A 89 10.78 18.37 12.41
CA LEU A 89 9.44 18.08 11.90
C LEU A 89 8.40 18.78 12.78
N ALA A 90 7.48 19.48 12.14
CA ALA A 90 6.38 20.15 12.81
C ALA A 90 5.08 19.98 12.01
N VAL A 91 3.95 20.09 12.72
CA VAL A 91 2.62 19.95 12.13
C VAL A 91 1.80 21.18 12.41
N ARG A 92 1.18 21.74 11.38
CA ARG A 92 0.22 22.84 11.51
C ARG A 92 -1.12 22.30 11.97
N VAL A 93 -1.58 22.83 13.10
CA VAL A 93 -2.91 22.62 13.70
C VAL A 93 -3.59 23.99 13.87
N PRO A 94 -4.91 24.06 14.14
CA PRO A 94 -5.60 25.34 14.33
C PRO A 94 -4.97 26.24 15.40
N GLU A 95 -4.36 25.65 16.44
CA GLU A 95 -3.75 26.38 17.56
C GLU A 95 -2.31 26.87 17.28
N GLY A 96 -1.66 26.43 16.19
CA GLY A 96 -0.27 26.77 15.87
C GLY A 96 0.52 25.61 15.27
N LEU A 97 1.82 25.52 15.58
CA LEU A 97 2.68 24.42 15.14
C LEU A 97 2.99 23.47 16.28
N VAL A 98 2.68 22.19 16.12
CA VAL A 98 3.10 21.15 17.05
C VAL A 98 4.47 20.62 16.63
N TYR A 99 5.47 20.78 17.49
CA TYR A 99 6.80 20.24 17.23
C TYR A 99 6.87 18.74 17.54
N LEU A 100 7.29 17.95 16.55
CA LEU A 100 7.38 16.49 16.63
C LEU A 100 8.78 15.98 17.01
N GLY A 101 9.79 16.86 17.01
CA GLY A 101 11.18 16.46 17.17
C GLY A 101 11.94 16.42 15.85
N THR A 102 13.03 15.67 15.82
CA THR A 102 13.86 15.46 14.62
C THR A 102 13.51 14.13 13.95
N GLY A 103 13.66 14.06 12.63
CA GLY A 103 13.52 12.83 11.87
C GLY A 103 14.68 12.58 10.91
N SER A 104 14.80 11.35 10.46
CA SER A 104 15.73 10.93 9.41
C SER A 104 14.97 10.39 8.20
N VAL A 105 15.49 10.62 7.00
CA VAL A 105 14.92 10.03 5.79
C VAL A 105 15.09 8.52 5.86
N SER A 106 13.96 7.81 5.80
CA SER A 106 13.90 6.34 5.80
C SER A 106 13.65 5.78 4.40
N ARG A 107 12.88 6.50 3.57
CA ARG A 107 12.57 6.15 2.19
C ARG A 107 12.43 7.41 1.34
N SER A 108 12.80 7.33 0.08
CA SER A 108 12.59 8.41 -0.89
C SER A 108 12.29 7.85 -2.28
N ALA A 109 11.40 8.51 -3.02
CA ALA A 109 11.13 8.22 -4.42
C ALA A 109 11.41 9.44 -5.29
N THR A 110 11.98 9.20 -6.46
CA THR A 110 12.32 10.25 -7.42
C THR A 110 11.84 9.88 -8.80
N GLU A 111 11.34 10.85 -9.56
CA GLU A 111 10.87 10.65 -10.93
C GLU A 111 11.69 11.47 -11.93
N LEU A 112 11.94 10.88 -13.10
CA LEU A 112 12.49 11.59 -14.25
C LEU A 112 11.33 12.16 -15.06
N ARG A 113 11.27 13.48 -15.21
CA ARG A 113 10.24 14.10 -16.04
C ARG A 113 10.56 13.90 -17.53
N PRO A 114 9.55 13.70 -18.39
CA PRO A 114 9.79 13.58 -19.83
C PRO A 114 10.53 14.80 -20.39
N GLY A 115 11.70 14.57 -20.99
CA GLY A 115 12.54 15.63 -21.55
C GLY A 115 13.56 16.24 -20.58
N ASP A 116 13.51 15.88 -19.30
CA ASP A 116 14.49 16.30 -18.30
C ASP A 116 15.58 15.24 -18.09
N THR A 117 16.77 15.68 -17.68
CA THR A 117 17.89 14.81 -17.30
C THR A 117 18.02 14.64 -15.79
N GLU A 118 17.30 15.45 -15.01
CA GLU A 118 17.36 15.46 -13.55
C GLU A 118 16.15 14.77 -12.93
N ARG A 119 16.41 13.96 -11.90
CA ARG A 119 15.36 13.31 -11.12
C ARG A 119 14.84 14.26 -10.06
N VAL A 120 13.52 14.42 -9.99
CA VAL A 120 12.82 15.24 -9.00
C VAL A 120 12.33 14.36 -7.87
N LEU A 121 12.56 14.77 -6.62
CA LEU A 121 12.03 14.08 -5.44
C LEU A 121 10.50 14.22 -5.40
N THR A 122 9.79 13.09 -5.49
CA THR A 122 8.32 13.03 -5.51
C THR A 122 7.74 12.49 -4.20
N GLU A 123 8.51 11.72 -3.44
CA GLU A 123 8.13 11.27 -2.10
C GLU A 123 9.35 11.20 -1.19
N CYS A 124 9.18 11.59 0.08
CA CYS A 124 10.17 11.39 1.13
C CYS A 124 9.47 11.01 2.43
N VAL A 125 9.88 9.90 3.05
CA VAL A 125 9.33 9.43 4.33
C VAL A 125 10.38 9.62 5.41
N PHE A 126 10.02 10.37 6.44
CA PHE A 126 10.83 10.60 7.62
C PHE A 126 10.42 9.67 8.75
N ARG A 127 11.38 9.00 9.37
CA ARG A 127 11.20 8.32 10.65
C ARG A 127 11.56 9.27 11.79
N LEU A 128 10.65 9.44 12.74
CA LEU A 128 10.85 10.25 13.94
C LEU A 128 11.89 9.59 14.86
N GLY A 129 12.78 10.41 15.42
CA GLY A 129 13.76 9.94 16.40
C GLY A 129 13.12 9.48 17.72
N THR A 130 11.90 9.93 18.00
CA THR A 130 11.06 9.45 19.10
C THR A 130 9.64 9.29 18.59
N PRO A 131 9.06 8.08 18.61
CA PRO A 131 7.67 7.87 18.21
C PRO A 131 6.70 8.69 19.06
N LEU A 132 5.63 9.16 18.43
CA LEU A 132 4.51 9.83 19.08
C LEU A 132 3.73 8.85 19.95
N SER A 133 3.15 9.35 21.04
CA SER A 133 2.11 8.61 21.73
C SER A 133 0.83 8.57 20.88
N ARG A 134 -0.04 7.56 21.07
CA ARG A 134 -1.34 7.52 20.37
C ARG A 134 -2.19 8.78 20.62
N PRO A 135 -2.32 9.31 21.85
CA PRO A 135 -3.03 10.56 22.07
C PRO A 135 -2.45 11.76 21.32
N ASP A 136 -1.12 11.81 21.15
CA ASP A 136 -0.46 12.86 20.37
C ASP A 136 -0.74 12.69 18.86
N LEU A 137 -0.74 11.44 18.36
CA LEU A 137 -1.12 11.13 16.99
C LEU A 137 -2.58 11.52 16.72
N ASP A 138 -3.51 11.15 17.61
CA ASP A 138 -4.94 11.49 17.48
C ASP A 138 -5.20 12.99 17.54
N ARG A 139 -4.36 13.75 18.25
CA ARG A 139 -4.44 15.21 18.24
C ARG A 139 -4.10 15.80 16.87
N ILE A 140 -3.09 15.25 16.19
CA ILE A 140 -2.58 15.73 14.91
C ILE A 140 -3.38 15.17 13.72
N ARG A 141 -3.84 13.93 13.86
CA ARG A 141 -4.74 13.25 12.94
C ARG A 141 -5.99 12.94 13.74
N PRO A 142 -6.97 13.84 13.88
CA PRO A 142 -8.21 13.52 14.57
C PRO A 142 -8.88 12.30 13.91
N PRO A 143 -9.40 11.33 14.68
CA PRO A 143 -10.19 10.25 14.12
C PRO A 143 -11.46 10.88 13.60
N LEU A 144 -11.50 11.15 12.30
CA LEU A 144 -12.74 11.54 11.65
C LEU A 144 -13.72 10.38 11.83
N PRO A 145 -15.02 10.65 12.06
CA PRO A 145 -16.00 9.57 12.11
C PRO A 145 -15.82 8.73 10.85
N PRO A 146 -15.66 7.41 10.98
CA PRO A 146 -15.32 6.59 9.83
C PRO A 146 -16.40 6.83 8.77
N PRO A 147 -16.01 7.02 7.49
CA PRO A 147 -16.98 6.85 6.42
C PRO A 147 -17.64 5.47 6.60
N ALA A 148 -18.87 5.30 6.09
CA ALA A 148 -19.54 4.00 6.16
C ALA A 148 -18.60 2.91 5.65
N LEU A 149 -18.05 2.12 6.58
CA LEU A 149 -17.01 1.15 6.25
C LEU A 149 -17.63 0.06 5.38
N PRO A 150 -16.87 -0.49 4.41
CA PRO A 150 -17.34 -1.61 3.61
C PRO A 150 -17.87 -2.74 4.50
N GLY A 151 -19.09 -3.19 4.22
CA GLY A 151 -19.76 -4.26 4.97
C GLY A 151 -19.20 -5.64 4.64
N LEU A 152 -19.74 -6.65 5.32
CA LEU A 152 -19.31 -8.06 5.24
C LEU A 152 -20.35 -8.97 4.58
N GLU A 153 -21.38 -8.40 3.92
CA GLU A 153 -22.46 -9.16 3.29
C GLU A 153 -21.95 -10.14 2.24
N TRP A 154 -20.84 -9.81 1.57
CA TRP A 154 -20.18 -10.64 0.57
C TRP A 154 -19.72 -12.00 1.10
N LEU A 155 -19.41 -12.13 2.40
CA LEU A 155 -19.02 -13.40 3.02
C LEU A 155 -20.11 -14.46 2.88
N SER A 156 -21.38 -14.06 2.93
CA SER A 156 -22.52 -14.97 2.79
C SER A 156 -22.59 -15.65 1.42
N ASN A 157 -21.96 -15.06 0.39
CA ASN A 157 -21.98 -15.54 -0.98
C ASN A 157 -20.77 -16.43 -1.32
N VAL A 158 -19.70 -16.45 -0.52
CA VAL A 158 -18.41 -17.09 -0.87
C VAL A 158 -18.54 -18.59 -1.20
N ASN A 159 -19.40 -19.33 -0.49
CA ASN A 159 -19.57 -20.77 -0.69
C ASN A 159 -20.63 -21.14 -1.75
N GLY A 160 -21.39 -20.17 -2.28
CA GLY A 160 -22.50 -20.42 -3.21
C GLY A 160 -22.37 -19.65 -4.53
N ASP A 161 -22.10 -18.35 -4.45
CA ASP A 161 -21.99 -17.44 -5.59
C ASP A 161 -20.76 -16.52 -5.43
N ARG A 162 -19.60 -17.03 -5.83
CA ARG A 162 -18.31 -16.31 -5.76
C ARG A 162 -18.25 -15.10 -6.66
N ALA A 163 -19.00 -15.09 -7.76
CA ALA A 163 -19.11 -13.93 -8.63
C ALA A 163 -19.77 -12.75 -7.90
N THR A 164 -20.88 -13.01 -7.21
CA THR A 164 -21.55 -12.00 -6.37
C THR A 164 -20.67 -11.58 -5.19
N ALA A 165 -19.98 -12.52 -4.53
CA ALA A 165 -19.04 -12.19 -3.44
C ALA A 165 -17.92 -11.25 -3.92
N LEU A 166 -17.28 -11.57 -5.06
CA LEU A 166 -16.24 -10.74 -5.68
C LEU A 166 -16.76 -9.35 -6.04
N ALA A 167 -17.92 -9.26 -6.69
CA ALA A 167 -18.51 -7.99 -7.09
C ALA A 167 -18.83 -7.10 -5.88
N GLN A 168 -19.42 -7.66 -4.82
CA GLN A 168 -19.73 -6.92 -3.59
C GLN A 168 -18.45 -6.47 -2.88
N PHE A 169 -17.45 -7.33 -2.75
CA PHE A 169 -16.17 -6.97 -2.15
C PHE A 169 -15.47 -5.85 -2.93
N VAL A 170 -15.28 -6.01 -4.24
CA VAL A 170 -14.58 -5.03 -5.09
C VAL A 170 -15.31 -3.69 -5.10
N THR A 171 -16.64 -3.70 -5.18
CA THR A 171 -17.45 -2.47 -5.17
C THR A 171 -17.37 -1.73 -3.83
N GLY A 172 -17.32 -2.47 -2.72
CA GLY A 172 -17.19 -1.89 -1.39
C GLY A 172 -15.77 -1.39 -1.12
N TRP A 173 -14.74 -2.11 -1.56
CA TRP A 173 -13.34 -1.80 -1.24
C TRP A 173 -12.75 -0.70 -2.12
N TYR A 174 -12.96 -0.79 -3.44
CA TYR A 174 -12.36 0.12 -4.41
C TYR A 174 -13.38 1.18 -4.84
N PRO A 175 -13.11 2.47 -4.57
CA PRO A 175 -13.93 3.57 -5.09
C PRO A 175 -14.02 3.50 -6.61
N ALA A 176 -15.17 3.88 -7.16
CA ALA A 176 -15.29 4.03 -8.60
C ALA A 176 -14.47 5.25 -9.05
N GLU A 177 -13.63 5.07 -10.05
CA GLU A 177 -12.92 6.14 -10.73
C GLU A 177 -13.71 6.52 -12.00
N SER A 178 -13.60 7.78 -12.44
CA SER A 178 -14.09 8.19 -13.77
C SER A 178 -13.48 7.24 -14.81
N GLU A 179 -14.30 6.68 -15.70
CA GLU A 179 -13.88 5.68 -16.69
C GLU A 179 -12.51 6.02 -17.27
N THR A 180 -11.53 5.15 -17.04
CA THR A 180 -10.30 5.19 -17.81
C THR A 180 -10.67 4.97 -19.25
N VAL A 181 -10.32 5.92 -20.12
CA VAL A 181 -10.41 5.76 -21.57
C VAL A 181 -9.53 4.56 -21.92
N GLU A 182 -10.14 3.40 -22.14
CA GLU A 182 -9.50 2.34 -22.92
C GLU A 182 -9.14 2.98 -24.27
N PRO A 183 -7.85 3.09 -24.66
CA PRO A 183 -7.51 3.30 -26.06
C PRO A 183 -8.00 2.07 -26.83
N PRO A 184 -8.36 2.23 -28.12
CA PRO A 184 -9.18 1.26 -28.82
C PRO A 184 -8.52 -0.10 -28.84
N SER A 185 -9.26 -1.08 -28.33
CA SER A 185 -9.26 -2.49 -28.68
C SER A 185 -8.39 -2.81 -29.91
N VAL A 186 -7.12 -3.14 -29.68
CA VAL A 186 -6.47 -4.16 -30.49
C VAL A 186 -6.68 -5.44 -29.70
N VAL A 187 -7.87 -6.02 -29.87
CA VAL A 187 -8.16 -7.38 -29.41
C VAL A 187 -7.07 -8.26 -30.00
N ALA A 188 -6.22 -8.86 -29.15
CA ALA A 188 -5.43 -10.00 -29.60
C ALA A 188 -6.45 -11.08 -30.04
N PRO A 189 -6.52 -11.48 -31.32
CA PRO A 189 -7.81 -11.92 -31.88
C PRO A 189 -8.38 -13.26 -31.41
N HIS A 190 -7.78 -13.97 -30.44
CA HIS A 190 -8.07 -15.40 -30.26
C HIS A 190 -8.11 -15.96 -28.83
N LEU A 191 -8.08 -15.12 -27.79
CA LEU A 191 -8.18 -15.61 -26.40
C LEU A 191 -9.51 -15.13 -25.80
N ASP A 192 -10.49 -16.04 -25.73
CA ASP A 192 -11.75 -15.79 -25.00
C ASP A 192 -11.54 -16.19 -23.53
N PRO A 193 -11.43 -15.22 -22.59
CA PRO A 193 -11.20 -15.56 -21.20
C PRO A 193 -12.43 -16.20 -20.55
N PRO A 194 -12.23 -17.07 -19.54
CA PRO A 194 -13.33 -17.65 -18.75
C PRO A 194 -14.25 -16.57 -18.17
N GLU A 195 -15.53 -16.92 -17.92
CA GLU A 195 -16.54 -15.96 -17.44
C GLU A 195 -16.11 -15.22 -16.17
N ALA A 196 -15.46 -15.90 -15.22
CA ALA A 196 -14.99 -15.27 -13.98
C ALA A 196 -13.98 -14.12 -14.24
N LEU A 197 -13.04 -14.30 -15.18
CA LEU A 197 -12.13 -13.22 -15.61
C LEU A 197 -12.89 -12.12 -16.36
N ARG A 198 -13.84 -12.46 -17.23
CA ARG A 198 -14.68 -11.46 -17.92
C ARG A 198 -15.45 -10.60 -16.93
N GLN A 199 -16.02 -11.19 -15.89
CA GLN A 199 -16.71 -10.47 -14.82
C GLN A 199 -15.76 -9.56 -14.04
N PHE A 200 -14.56 -10.04 -13.73
CA PHE A 200 -13.54 -9.24 -13.06
C PHE A 200 -13.10 -8.04 -13.90
N TYR A 201 -12.90 -8.21 -15.21
CA TYR A 201 -12.59 -7.10 -16.12
C TYR A 201 -13.72 -6.06 -16.21
N ARG A 202 -15.00 -6.48 -16.19
CA ARG A 202 -16.13 -5.55 -16.11
C ARG A 202 -16.10 -4.70 -14.83
N LEU A 203 -15.69 -5.28 -13.70
CA LEU A 203 -15.51 -4.51 -12.46
C LEU A 203 -14.34 -3.52 -12.60
N ALA A 204 -13.24 -3.96 -13.19
CA ALA A 204 -12.03 -3.16 -13.39
C ALA A 204 -12.24 -1.94 -14.30
N GLN A 205 -13.19 -1.98 -15.24
CA GLN A 205 -13.51 -0.84 -16.13
C GLN A 205 -13.81 0.46 -15.37
N HIS A 206 -14.40 0.36 -14.18
CA HIS A 206 -14.68 1.51 -13.32
C HIS A 206 -13.79 1.55 -12.06
N ARG A 207 -12.93 0.55 -11.87
CA ARG A 207 -12.12 0.34 -10.66
C ARG A 207 -10.77 -0.28 -11.03
N PRO A 208 -9.93 0.41 -11.82
CA PRO A 208 -8.70 -0.18 -12.37
C PRO A 208 -7.75 -0.70 -11.28
N ARG A 209 -7.77 -0.09 -10.09
CA ARG A 209 -7.01 -0.54 -8.90
C ARG A 209 -7.32 -1.97 -8.47
N CYS A 210 -8.48 -2.55 -8.79
CA CYS A 210 -8.77 -3.94 -8.46
C CYS A 210 -7.91 -4.94 -9.25
N LEU A 211 -7.30 -4.52 -10.38
CA LEU A 211 -6.32 -5.35 -11.09
C LEU A 211 -5.00 -5.53 -10.32
N GLY A 212 -4.83 -4.82 -9.21
CA GLY A 212 -3.73 -5.00 -8.27
C GLY A 212 -2.67 -3.89 -8.33
N VAL A 213 -2.01 -3.72 -7.18
CA VAL A 213 -0.93 -2.75 -6.93
C VAL A 213 0.37 -3.48 -6.66
N GLN A 214 0.34 -4.52 -5.82
CA GLN A 214 1.50 -5.38 -5.56
C GLN A 214 1.63 -6.48 -6.59
N ASN A 215 0.60 -7.29 -6.79
CA ASN A 215 0.53 -8.20 -7.92
C ASN A 215 -0.38 -7.61 -8.99
N ARG A 216 -0.42 -8.24 -10.15
CA ARG A 216 -1.23 -7.77 -11.27
C ARG A 216 -2.01 -8.90 -11.90
N VAL A 217 -3.31 -8.69 -12.09
CA VAL A 217 -4.07 -9.35 -13.14
C VAL A 217 -3.89 -8.51 -14.41
N LEU A 218 -3.32 -9.12 -15.44
CA LEU A 218 -3.02 -8.47 -16.70
C LEU A 218 -4.31 -7.96 -17.37
N PRO A 219 -4.31 -6.74 -17.92
CA PRO A 219 -5.36 -6.28 -18.81
C PRO A 219 -5.57 -7.24 -19.99
N LEU A 220 -6.78 -7.26 -20.56
CA LEU A 220 -7.14 -8.17 -21.64
C LEU A 220 -6.17 -8.10 -22.84
N SER A 221 -5.65 -6.90 -23.16
CA SER A 221 -4.70 -6.67 -24.25
C SER A 221 -3.30 -7.21 -24.00
N GLN A 222 -2.98 -7.58 -22.75
CA GLN A 222 -1.67 -8.07 -22.32
C GLN A 222 -1.68 -9.58 -22.01
N LEU A 223 -2.84 -10.22 -22.10
CA LEU A 223 -2.94 -11.67 -22.01
C LEU A 223 -2.13 -12.32 -23.13
N HIS A 224 -1.36 -13.34 -22.77
CA HIS A 224 -0.50 -14.05 -23.70
C HIS A 224 -0.37 -15.52 -23.32
N ALA A 225 -0.06 -16.35 -24.29
CA ALA A 225 0.31 -17.72 -24.01
C ALA A 225 1.77 -17.78 -23.52
N ASP A 226 2.09 -18.77 -22.68
CA ASP A 226 3.47 -19.04 -22.30
C ASP A 226 4.31 -19.55 -23.49
N ALA A 227 5.61 -19.74 -23.27
CA ALA A 227 6.56 -20.08 -24.34
C ALA A 227 6.18 -21.37 -25.11
N ASN A 228 5.45 -22.28 -24.47
CA ASN A 228 5.01 -23.55 -25.05
C ASN A 228 3.62 -23.45 -25.71
N GLY A 229 2.90 -22.34 -25.52
CA GLY A 229 1.54 -22.18 -26.02
C GLY A 229 0.49 -23.00 -25.27
N GLU A 230 0.83 -23.54 -24.09
CA GLU A 230 -0.02 -24.47 -23.33
C GLU A 230 -0.80 -23.77 -22.23
N MET A 231 -0.31 -22.62 -21.77
CA MET A 231 -0.87 -21.89 -20.65
C MET A 231 -1.15 -20.44 -21.04
N LEU A 232 -2.32 -19.93 -20.68
CA LEU A 232 -2.68 -18.52 -20.75
C LEU A 232 -2.18 -17.82 -19.47
N VAL A 233 -1.18 -16.97 -19.60
CA VAL A 233 -0.70 -16.12 -18.51
C VAL A 233 -1.67 -14.95 -18.36
N PHE A 234 -2.22 -14.80 -17.16
CA PHE A 234 -3.19 -13.75 -16.86
C PHE A 234 -2.84 -12.93 -15.61
N GLY A 235 -1.86 -13.35 -14.82
CA GLY A 235 -1.38 -12.57 -13.69
C GLY A 235 0.10 -12.76 -13.44
N GLU A 236 0.70 -11.78 -12.78
CA GLU A 236 2.12 -11.68 -12.49
C GLU A 236 2.38 -10.99 -11.14
N GLU A 237 3.50 -11.31 -10.52
CA GLU A 237 4.05 -10.55 -9.38
C GLU A 237 4.83 -9.32 -9.88
N ASN A 238 4.81 -8.21 -9.13
CA ASN A 238 5.38 -6.93 -9.59
C ASN A 238 6.91 -6.91 -9.80
N GLN A 239 7.65 -7.87 -9.27
CA GLN A 239 9.10 -8.01 -9.45
C GLN A 239 9.47 -9.10 -10.44
N GLY A 240 8.47 -9.77 -11.05
CA GLY A 240 8.68 -10.85 -12.01
C GLY A 240 9.14 -12.17 -11.37
N GLY A 241 8.86 -12.39 -10.08
CA GLY A 241 9.23 -13.62 -9.38
C GLY A 241 8.42 -14.84 -9.82
N PHE A 242 7.12 -14.65 -10.08
CA PHE A 242 6.21 -15.71 -10.48
C PHE A 242 5.03 -15.20 -11.32
N VAL A 243 4.32 -16.14 -11.95
CA VAL A 243 3.11 -15.88 -12.74
C VAL A 243 1.96 -16.81 -12.36
N TRP A 244 0.73 -16.35 -12.63
CA TRP A 244 -0.47 -17.17 -12.62
C TRP A 244 -1.00 -17.39 -14.03
N SER A 245 -1.42 -18.62 -14.27
CA SER A 245 -1.84 -19.06 -15.59
C SER A 245 -3.02 -20.03 -15.56
N LEU A 246 -3.71 -20.12 -16.70
CA LEU A 246 -4.78 -21.07 -16.94
C LEU A 246 -4.35 -22.02 -18.05
N ARG A 247 -4.73 -23.30 -17.94
CA ARG A 247 -4.46 -24.25 -19.02
C ARG A 247 -5.29 -23.91 -20.25
N LEU A 248 -4.64 -23.80 -21.41
CA LEU A 248 -5.33 -23.70 -22.69
C LEU A 248 -5.79 -25.08 -23.15
N THR A 249 -7.07 -25.20 -23.45
CA THR A 249 -7.72 -26.43 -23.91
C THR A 249 -8.42 -26.19 -25.23
N LEU A 250 -8.45 -27.22 -26.10
CA LEU A 250 -9.10 -27.14 -27.42
C LEU A 250 -10.61 -26.90 -27.31
N ASP A 251 -11.24 -27.38 -26.23
CA ASP A 251 -12.67 -27.22 -25.96
C ASP A 251 -13.04 -25.84 -25.38
N GLY A 252 -12.08 -24.91 -25.32
CA GLY A 252 -12.22 -23.64 -24.63
C GLY A 252 -12.07 -23.78 -23.11
N PRO A 253 -12.06 -22.66 -22.37
CA PRO A 253 -11.91 -22.70 -20.91
C PRO A 253 -13.09 -23.42 -20.25
N GLY A 254 -12.80 -24.27 -19.26
CA GLY A 254 -13.83 -24.80 -18.36
C GLY A 254 -14.59 -23.67 -17.65
N ALA A 255 -15.77 -23.98 -17.09
CA ALA A 255 -16.62 -22.97 -16.45
C ALA A 255 -15.92 -22.21 -15.31
N ASP A 256 -15.10 -22.92 -14.52
CA ASP A 256 -14.28 -22.36 -13.45
C ASP A 256 -12.93 -23.12 -13.39
N PRO A 257 -11.95 -22.73 -14.22
CA PRO A 257 -10.73 -23.50 -14.42
C PRO A 257 -9.78 -23.42 -13.23
N THR A 258 -8.93 -24.43 -13.08
CA THR A 258 -7.81 -24.43 -12.13
C THR A 258 -6.79 -23.35 -12.50
N VAL A 259 -6.37 -22.58 -11.50
CA VAL A 259 -5.27 -21.61 -11.62
C VAL A 259 -3.96 -22.30 -11.28
N TRP A 260 -2.92 -22.00 -12.06
CA TRP A 260 -1.59 -22.56 -11.91
C TRP A 260 -0.59 -21.45 -11.58
N PHE A 261 0.05 -21.59 -10.43
CA PHE A 261 1.16 -20.78 -9.95
C PHE A 261 2.48 -21.34 -10.48
N ARG A 262 3.41 -20.47 -10.89
CA ARG A 262 4.74 -20.89 -11.35
C ARG A 262 5.79 -19.83 -11.03
N GLU A 263 6.78 -20.21 -10.21
CA GLU A 263 8.03 -19.45 -10.04
C GLU A 263 8.97 -19.65 -11.22
N CYS A 264 9.86 -18.69 -11.44
CA CYS A 264 10.86 -18.78 -12.51
C CYS A 264 11.66 -20.09 -12.38
N ASP A 265 11.78 -20.82 -13.49
CA ASP A 265 12.48 -22.12 -13.59
C ASP A 265 11.90 -23.28 -12.73
N GLU A 266 10.71 -23.12 -12.14
CA GLU A 266 10.03 -24.16 -11.37
C GLU A 266 8.85 -24.82 -12.09
N SER A 267 8.44 -25.99 -11.57
CA SER A 267 7.24 -26.68 -12.04
C SER A 267 5.98 -25.95 -11.57
N ALA A 268 4.97 -25.86 -12.44
CA ALA A 268 3.71 -25.23 -12.07
C ALA A 268 2.98 -26.03 -10.97
N ILE A 269 2.48 -25.32 -9.97
CA ILE A 269 1.71 -25.86 -8.84
C ILE A 269 0.29 -25.32 -8.93
N ALA A 270 -0.71 -26.16 -8.70
CA ALA A 270 -2.09 -25.71 -8.71
C ALA A 270 -2.41 -24.87 -7.46
N GLU A 271 -3.09 -23.75 -7.65
CA GLU A 271 -3.79 -23.05 -6.57
C GLU A 271 -4.90 -23.94 -6.00
N GLN A 272 -5.22 -23.75 -4.71
CA GLN A 272 -6.19 -24.60 -4.04
C GLN A 272 -7.65 -24.26 -4.38
N GLU A 273 -7.90 -23.02 -4.78
CA GLU A 273 -9.18 -22.54 -5.30
C GLU A 273 -9.16 -22.48 -6.84
N PRO A 274 -10.28 -22.79 -7.51
CA PRO A 274 -10.44 -22.50 -8.94
C PRO A 274 -10.50 -20.98 -9.16
N LEU A 275 -10.47 -20.56 -10.43
CA LEU A 275 -10.38 -19.16 -10.84
C LEU A 275 -11.33 -18.20 -10.10
N SER A 276 -12.59 -18.58 -9.89
CA SER A 276 -13.57 -17.74 -9.19
C SER A 276 -13.19 -17.47 -7.72
N GLY A 277 -12.66 -18.48 -7.02
CA GLY A 277 -12.17 -18.35 -5.65
C GLY A 277 -10.83 -17.62 -5.62
N PHE A 278 -9.93 -17.95 -6.56
CA PHE A 278 -8.65 -17.29 -6.73
C PHE A 278 -8.79 -15.79 -6.93
N LEU A 279 -9.70 -15.31 -7.79
CA LEU A 279 -9.87 -13.87 -8.04
C LEU A 279 -10.36 -13.11 -6.80
N LEU A 280 -11.17 -13.76 -5.95
CA LEU A 280 -11.55 -13.20 -4.65
C LEU A 280 -10.36 -13.15 -3.69
N GLN A 281 -9.53 -14.20 -3.65
CA GLN A 281 -8.30 -14.21 -2.84
C GLN A 281 -7.27 -13.19 -3.31
N PHE A 282 -7.08 -13.07 -4.62
CA PHE A 282 -6.25 -12.04 -5.23
C PHE A 282 -6.73 -10.65 -4.81
N SER A 283 -8.04 -10.40 -4.90
CA SER A 283 -8.62 -9.12 -4.47
C SER A 283 -8.40 -8.85 -2.97
N LEU A 284 -8.51 -9.87 -2.12
CA LEU A 284 -8.24 -9.76 -0.67
C LEU A 284 -6.75 -9.51 -0.38
N PHE A 285 -5.86 -10.18 -1.11
CA PHE A 285 -4.41 -9.98 -1.01
C PHE A 285 -4.05 -8.55 -1.40
N GLU A 286 -4.49 -8.08 -2.56
CA GLU A 286 -4.27 -6.72 -3.03
C GLU A 286 -4.93 -5.67 -2.13
N ALA A 287 -6.09 -5.97 -1.55
CA ALA A 287 -6.72 -5.12 -0.55
C ALA A 287 -5.86 -4.99 0.73
N SER A 288 -5.26 -6.07 1.20
CA SER A 288 -4.40 -6.04 2.40
C SER A 288 -3.04 -5.38 2.17
N MET A 289 -2.43 -5.60 1.00
CA MET A 289 -1.09 -5.12 0.69
C MET A 289 -1.06 -3.75 0.03
N GLY A 290 -2.06 -3.45 -0.79
CA GLY A 290 -2.19 -2.21 -1.56
C GLY A 290 -3.11 -1.17 -0.91
N ALA A 291 -3.53 -1.38 0.34
CA ALA A 291 -4.34 -0.43 1.07
C ALA A 291 -3.61 0.87 1.38
N ASP A 292 -4.42 1.90 1.54
CA ASP A 292 -4.02 3.24 1.93
C ASP A 292 -3.58 3.34 3.41
N TYR A 293 -4.10 2.45 4.25
CA TYR A 293 -3.69 2.30 5.65
C TYR A 293 -3.30 0.85 5.88
N VAL A 294 -2.07 0.64 6.35
CA VAL A 294 -1.54 -0.72 6.55
C VAL A 294 -1.00 -0.94 7.95
N ALA A 295 -0.99 -2.20 8.36
CA ALA A 295 -0.26 -2.69 9.51
C ALA A 295 0.41 -4.02 9.14
N HIS A 296 1.68 -4.21 9.50
CA HIS A 296 2.36 -5.49 9.26
C HIS A 296 3.35 -5.88 10.35
N SER A 297 3.52 -7.19 10.50
CA SER A 297 4.50 -7.83 11.38
C SER A 297 4.95 -9.12 10.70
N LEU A 298 6.26 -9.30 10.51
CA LEU A 298 6.81 -10.43 9.75
C LEU A 298 7.17 -11.62 10.65
N GLN A 299 7.07 -11.45 11.98
CA GLN A 299 7.53 -12.44 12.94
C GLN A 299 6.50 -12.65 14.06
N LEU A 300 5.49 -13.44 13.76
CA LEU A 300 4.48 -13.83 14.74
C LEU A 300 4.58 -15.31 15.11
N THR A 301 4.40 -15.60 16.39
CA THR A 301 4.14 -16.98 16.85
C THR A 301 2.70 -17.38 16.54
N ALA A 302 2.42 -18.69 16.49
CA ALA A 302 1.05 -19.21 16.33
C ALA A 302 0.06 -18.59 17.34
N ARG A 303 0.50 -18.44 18.60
CA ARG A 303 -0.33 -17.82 19.66
C ARG A 303 -0.62 -16.34 19.40
N GLN A 304 0.34 -15.60 18.84
CA GLN A 304 0.11 -14.21 18.45
C GLN A 304 -0.85 -14.14 17.27
N THR A 305 -0.73 -15.05 16.31
CA THR A 305 -1.68 -15.18 15.19
C THR A 305 -3.09 -15.50 15.67
N ASP A 306 -3.25 -16.42 16.62
CA ASP A 306 -4.57 -16.76 17.19
C ASP A 306 -5.21 -15.54 17.85
N ARG A 307 -4.43 -14.78 18.64
CA ARG A 307 -4.89 -13.53 19.25
C ARG A 307 -5.25 -12.46 18.24
N LEU A 308 -4.45 -12.33 17.18
CA LEU A 308 -4.66 -11.35 16.12
C LEU A 308 -5.97 -11.61 15.35
N THR A 309 -6.37 -12.88 15.23
CA THR A 309 -7.50 -13.30 14.42
C THR A 309 -8.78 -13.56 15.24
N GLU A 310 -8.72 -13.48 16.58
CA GLU A 310 -9.82 -13.81 17.50
C GLU A 310 -11.12 -13.03 17.21
N ASP A 311 -11.01 -11.74 16.93
CA ASP A 311 -12.15 -10.83 16.69
C ASP A 311 -12.48 -10.64 15.21
N LEU A 312 -11.81 -11.38 14.31
CA LEU A 312 -12.00 -11.27 12.86
C LEU A 312 -12.77 -12.46 12.30
N LEU A 313 -13.50 -12.24 11.20
CA LEU A 313 -14.19 -13.32 10.50
C LEU A 313 -13.26 -14.01 9.51
N PRO A 314 -13.02 -15.33 9.62
CA PRO A 314 -12.25 -16.06 8.62
C PRO A 314 -13.00 -16.11 7.28
N VAL A 315 -12.29 -15.89 6.18
CA VAL A 315 -12.85 -16.06 4.84
C VAL A 315 -12.90 -17.55 4.51
N PRO A 316 -14.06 -18.13 4.13
CA PRO A 316 -14.22 -19.57 3.97
C PRO A 316 -13.69 -20.08 2.62
N LEU A 317 -12.41 -19.84 2.36
CA LEU A 317 -11.67 -20.33 1.19
C LEU A 317 -10.46 -21.16 1.66
N ARG A 318 -9.99 -22.06 0.81
CA ARG A 318 -8.72 -22.78 1.03
C ARG A 318 -7.56 -21.80 0.97
N PRO A 319 -6.38 -22.12 1.54
CA PRO A 319 -5.24 -21.20 1.51
C PRO A 319 -4.85 -20.76 0.09
N PHE A 320 -4.57 -19.47 -0.05
CA PHE A 320 -3.99 -18.86 -1.25
C PHE A 320 -2.48 -19.08 -1.28
N TRP A 321 -1.90 -19.06 -2.48
CA TRP A 321 -0.46 -19.15 -2.72
C TRP A 321 0.16 -20.47 -2.22
N PRO A 322 0.34 -21.47 -3.10
CA PRO A 322 0.73 -22.80 -2.68
C PRO A 322 2.14 -22.90 -2.09
N ALA A 323 3.04 -21.96 -2.42
CA ALA A 323 4.40 -21.94 -1.89
C ALA A 323 4.47 -21.41 -0.44
N ALA A 324 3.54 -20.53 -0.06
CA ALA A 324 3.45 -19.93 1.27
C ALA A 324 1.97 -19.79 1.69
N PRO A 325 1.37 -20.84 2.29
CA PRO A 325 -0.06 -20.90 2.52
C PRO A 325 -0.60 -19.68 3.27
N THR A 326 -1.43 -18.90 2.58
CA THR A 326 -1.97 -17.62 3.06
C THR A 326 -3.46 -17.74 3.37
N ARG A 327 -3.88 -17.30 4.56
CA ARG A 327 -5.29 -17.27 4.99
C ARG A 327 -5.76 -15.84 5.20
N PHE A 328 -7.04 -15.58 4.93
CA PHE A 328 -7.63 -14.25 5.03
C PHE A 328 -8.67 -14.17 6.16
N TYR A 329 -8.68 -13.03 6.84
CA TYR A 329 -9.61 -12.67 7.89
C TYR A 329 -10.10 -11.25 7.66
N THR A 330 -11.36 -10.96 7.97
CA THR A 330 -11.95 -9.65 7.66
C THR A 330 -12.81 -9.09 8.79
N ALA A 331 -12.90 -7.77 8.81
CA ALA A 331 -13.85 -6.98 9.59
C ALA A 331 -14.30 -5.79 8.70
N PRO A 332 -15.31 -4.99 9.09
CA PRO A 332 -15.77 -3.89 8.25
C PRO A 332 -14.63 -2.93 7.89
N GLY A 333 -14.34 -2.78 6.59
CA GLY A 333 -13.23 -1.96 6.08
C GLY A 333 -11.81 -2.46 6.37
N LEU A 334 -11.64 -3.72 6.78
CA LEU A 334 -10.36 -4.33 7.13
C LEU A 334 -10.21 -5.70 6.44
N VAL A 335 -9.06 -5.93 5.81
CA VAL A 335 -8.62 -7.25 5.36
C VAL A 335 -7.26 -7.55 5.98
N LEU A 336 -7.18 -8.65 6.72
CA LEU A 336 -5.95 -9.23 7.24
C LEU A 336 -5.63 -10.48 6.42
N HIS A 337 -4.39 -10.63 5.97
CA HIS A 337 -3.86 -11.93 5.59
C HIS A 337 -2.78 -12.37 6.56
N VAL A 338 -2.69 -13.68 6.75
CA VAL A 338 -1.63 -14.33 7.51
C VAL A 338 -1.01 -15.40 6.63
N THR A 339 0.30 -15.31 6.45
CA THR A 339 1.10 -16.23 5.65
C THR A 339 1.92 -17.13 6.56
N ASP A 340 1.86 -18.43 6.31
CA ASP A 340 2.76 -19.40 6.91
C ASP A 340 4.05 -19.45 6.08
N GLU A 341 5.12 -18.81 6.58
CA GLU A 341 6.39 -18.67 5.85
C GLU A 341 7.25 -19.94 5.89
N GLY A 342 6.91 -20.92 6.75
CA GLY A 342 7.64 -22.18 6.90
C GLY A 342 9.05 -22.04 7.52
N GLY A 343 9.38 -22.90 8.50
CA GLY A 343 10.71 -22.98 9.12
C GLY A 343 10.78 -22.45 10.56
N ASP A 344 11.98 -22.01 10.99
CA ASP A 344 12.23 -21.42 12.35
C ASP A 344 11.70 -19.97 12.48
N ASN A 345 11.21 -19.36 11.39
CA ASN A 345 10.63 -18.02 11.34
C ASN A 345 9.11 -18.16 11.15
N GLY A 346 8.34 -17.56 12.05
CA GLY A 346 6.91 -17.82 12.24
C GLY A 346 5.97 -17.31 11.14
N PHE A 347 4.84 -16.73 11.54
CA PHE A 347 3.82 -16.23 10.63
C PHE A 347 4.09 -14.77 10.29
N GLY A 348 3.93 -14.42 9.01
CA GLY A 348 3.81 -13.04 8.56
C GLY A 348 2.34 -12.61 8.56
N ALA A 349 2.06 -11.37 8.95
CA ALA A 349 0.71 -10.80 8.92
C ALA A 349 0.69 -9.41 8.31
N TRP A 350 -0.26 -9.18 7.41
CA TRP A 350 -0.50 -7.89 6.77
C TRP A 350 -1.98 -7.54 6.82
N ALA A 351 -2.28 -6.40 7.43
CA ALA A 351 -3.59 -5.80 7.45
C ALA A 351 -3.61 -4.58 6.54
N GLY A 352 -4.62 -4.51 5.67
CA GLY A 352 -4.97 -3.32 4.93
C GLY A 352 -6.35 -2.83 5.32
N ALA A 353 -6.53 -1.52 5.36
CA ALA A 353 -7.78 -0.89 5.74
C ALA A 353 -8.15 0.27 4.80
N THR A 354 -9.46 0.45 4.57
CA THR A 354 -9.98 1.59 3.80
C THR A 354 -10.04 2.88 4.62
N HIS A 355 -9.95 2.76 5.95
CA HIS A 355 -9.87 3.88 6.87
C HIS A 355 -9.01 3.50 8.07
N ARG A 356 -8.21 4.44 8.59
CA ARG A 356 -7.27 4.13 9.67
C ARG A 356 -7.93 3.53 10.92
N SER A 357 -9.14 3.99 11.26
CA SER A 357 -9.87 3.52 12.45
C SER A 357 -10.30 2.05 12.35
N ALA A 358 -10.32 1.47 11.15
CA ALA A 358 -10.59 0.04 10.99
C ALA A 358 -9.41 -0.82 11.48
N LEU A 359 -8.22 -0.25 11.66
CA LEU A 359 -7.06 -0.92 12.27
C LEU A 359 -7.11 -0.91 13.81
N THR A 360 -7.92 -0.05 14.44
CA THR A 360 -7.96 0.10 15.91
C THR A 360 -8.11 -1.23 16.68
N PRO A 361 -8.94 -2.20 16.25
CA PRO A 361 -9.03 -3.50 16.94
C PRO A 361 -7.71 -4.28 16.98
N LEU A 362 -6.80 -4.03 16.03
CA LEU A 362 -5.53 -4.74 15.91
C LEU A 362 -4.39 -4.12 16.73
N ALA A 363 -4.59 -2.90 17.25
CA ALA A 363 -3.51 -2.03 17.70
C ALA A 363 -2.66 -2.62 18.84
N ASP A 364 -3.28 -3.41 19.72
CA ASP A 364 -2.62 -4.03 20.88
C ASP A 364 -2.58 -5.56 20.81
N ALA A 365 -2.96 -6.14 19.66
CA ALA A 365 -3.01 -7.59 19.48
C ALA A 365 -1.60 -8.21 19.43
N VAL A 366 -0.66 -7.53 18.77
CA VAL A 366 0.73 -7.93 18.56
C VAL A 366 1.66 -6.70 18.52
N GLU A 367 2.96 -6.94 18.51
CA GLU A 367 3.94 -5.90 18.20
C GLU A 367 4.03 -5.74 16.68
N TRP A 368 3.68 -4.55 16.20
CA TRP A 368 3.67 -4.19 14.79
C TRP A 368 5.01 -3.58 14.39
N GLU A 369 5.58 -4.05 13.27
CA GLU A 369 6.74 -3.38 12.64
C GLU A 369 6.31 -2.06 12.01
N HIS A 370 5.08 -2.03 11.49
CA HIS A 370 4.43 -0.84 10.95
C HIS A 370 2.94 -0.83 11.31
N PHE A 371 2.39 0.34 11.65
CA PHE A 371 0.98 0.51 11.99
C PHE A 371 0.50 1.94 11.68
N ASP A 372 -0.37 2.10 10.68
CA ASP A 372 -0.91 3.42 10.25
C ASP A 372 -2.14 3.90 11.05
N GLY A 373 -2.72 3.02 11.88
CA GLY A 373 -3.99 3.18 12.60
C GLY A 373 -3.98 4.13 13.78
#